data_AF-L0HCY2-F1
#
_entry.id   AF-L0HCY2-F1
#
_cell.length_a   1.000
_cell.length_b   1.000
_cell.length_c   1.000
_cell.angle_alpha   90.00
_cell.angle_beta   90.00
_cell.angle_gamma   90.00
#
_symmetry.space_group_name_H-M   'P 1'
#
loop_
_entity.id
_entity.type
_entity.pdbx_description
1 polymer ?
#
loop_
_entity_poly.entity_id
_entity_poly.type
_entity_poly.pdbx_seq_one_letter_code
_entity_poly.pdbx_strand_id
1 'polypeptide(L)' 'MEAKTLNEIRIRGFEVLVENLGPADAIRFIQSYTHGSGDYTKDRKKWLEKDFDTVVAGIMNLRKKKTCP' A
#
# COMPACT_ATOMS: atom_id res chain seq x y z
N MET A 1 12.84 -20.13 1.74
CA MET A 1 11.43 -20.39 2.12
C MET A 1 10.59 -19.61 1.13
N GLU A 2 9.76 -20.28 0.34
CA GLU A 2 8.86 -19.64 -0.63
C GLU A 2 7.93 -18.67 0.12
N ALA A 3 7.82 -17.42 -0.36
CA ALA A 3 6.94 -16.43 0.24
C ALA A 3 5.51 -16.70 -0.19
N LYS A 4 4.58 -16.75 0.78
CA LYS A 4 3.14 -16.90 0.47
C LYS A 4 2.66 -15.73 -0.38
N THR A 5 1.83 -16.04 -1.36
CA THR A 5 1.08 -15.05 -2.13
C THR A 5 0.12 -14.29 -1.23
N LEU A 6 -0.26 -13.07 -1.66
CA LEU A 6 -1.27 -12.28 -0.96
C LEU A 6 -2.61 -13.02 -0.83
N ASN A 7 -2.95 -13.87 -1.81
CA ASN A 7 -4.19 -14.64 -1.77
C ASN A 7 -4.15 -15.73 -0.69
N GLU A 8 -3.03 -16.44 -0.57
CA GLU A 8 -2.84 -17.46 0.47
C GLU A 8 -2.88 -16.85 1.88
N ILE A 9 -2.28 -15.67 2.06
CA ILE A 9 -2.35 -14.94 3.32
C ILE A 9 -3.80 -14.55 3.62
N ARG A 10 -4.55 -14.08 2.62
CA ARG A 10 -5.95 -13.65 2.78
C ARG A 10 -6.88 -14.81 3.15
N ILE A 11 -6.75 -15.95 2.46
CA ILE A 11 -7.52 -17.17 2.75
C ILE A 11 -7.23 -17.61 4.19
N ARG A 12 -5.95 -17.76 4.54
CA ARG A 12 -5.56 -18.20 5.88
C ARG A 12 -6.01 -17.23 6.97
N GLY A 13 -5.94 -15.93 6.72
CA GLY A 13 -6.42 -14.91 7.66
C GLY A 13 -7.92 -15.02 7.91
N PHE A 14 -8.70 -15.26 6.85
CA PHE A 14 -10.15 -15.46 6.99
C PHE A 14 -10.50 -16.74 7.77
N GLU A 15 -9.81 -17.86 7.48
CA GLU A 15 -9.98 -19.12 8.22
C GLU A 15 -9.77 -18.92 9.73
N VAL A 16 -8.67 -18.26 10.12
CA VAL A 16 -8.37 -17.98 11.53
C VAL A 16 -9.46 -17.13 12.19
N LEU A 17 -10.01 -16.14 11.48
CA LEU A 17 -11.11 -15.32 11.99
C LEU A 17 -12.37 -16.15 12.22
N VAL A 18 -12.74 -17.01 11.27
CA VAL A 18 -13.93 -17.87 11.39
C VAL A 18 -13.76 -18.88 12.52
N GLU A 19 -12.57 -19.47 12.68
CA GLU A 19 -12.28 -20.43 13.77
C GLU A 19 -12.42 -19.79 15.15
N ASN A 20 -11.99 -18.54 15.33
CA ASN A 20 -11.95 -17.89 16.64
C ASN A 20 -13.21 -17.07 16.98
N LEU A 21 -13.88 -16.51 15.97
CA LEU A 21 -15.03 -15.62 16.17
C LEU A 21 -16.36 -16.25 15.73
N GLY A 22 -16.30 -17.32 14.94
CA GLY A 22 -17.45 -17.81 14.19
C GLY A 22 -17.72 -16.95 12.94
N PRO A 23 -18.50 -17.49 11.99
CA PRO A 23 -18.69 -16.87 10.68
C PRO A 23 -19.38 -15.51 10.73
N ALA A 24 -20.37 -15.34 11.62
CA ALA A 24 -21.12 -14.10 11.74
C ALA A 24 -20.26 -12.93 12.22
N ASP A 25 -19.48 -13.15 13.28
CA ASP A 25 -18.64 -12.10 13.86
C ASP A 25 -17.35 -11.89 13.05
N ALA A 26 -16.83 -12.90 12.35
CA ALA A 26 -15.74 -12.72 11.38
C ALA A 26 -16.14 -11.77 10.22
N ILE A 27 -17.36 -11.90 9.69
CA ILE A 27 -17.88 -11.01 8.65
C ILE A 27 -18.04 -9.59 9.20
N ARG A 28 -18.63 -9.43 10.40
CA ARG A 28 -18.77 -8.12 11.06
C ARG A 28 -17.42 -7.47 11.33
N PHE A 29 -16.43 -8.24 11.77
CA PHE A 29 -15.06 -7.76 11.98
C PHE A 29 -14.47 -7.20 10.69
N ILE A 30 -14.56 -7.92 9.57
CA ILE A 30 -14.07 -7.44 8.27
C ILE A 30 -14.83 -6.17 7.84
N GLN A 31 -16.16 -6.14 8.02
CA GLN A 31 -16.99 -4.99 7.66
C GLN A 31 -16.78 -3.78 8.59
N SER A 32 -16.28 -4.00 9.81
CA SER A 32 -15.96 -2.92 10.74
C SER A 32 -14.80 -2.05 10.25
N TYR A 33 -13.93 -2.62 9.41
CA TYR A 33 -13.02 -1.83 8.60
C TYR A 33 -13.83 -1.10 7.54
N THR A 34 -14.12 0.17 7.82
CA THR A 34 -14.71 1.08 6.86
C THR A 34 -13.85 1.11 5.61
N HIS A 35 -14.47 1.25 4.42
CA HIS A 35 -13.73 1.70 3.25
C HIS A 35 -12.96 2.96 3.66
N GLY A 36 -11.63 2.94 3.45
CA GLY A 36 -10.77 4.06 3.85
C GLY A 36 -11.41 5.38 3.43
N SER A 37 -11.58 6.29 4.38
CA SER A 37 -12.16 7.60 4.10
C SER A 37 -11.07 8.56 3.62
N GLY A 38 -11.49 9.61 2.93
CA GLY A 38 -10.59 10.63 2.41
C GLY A 38 -10.28 10.47 0.91
N ASP A 39 -9.63 11.48 0.38
CA ASP A 39 -9.26 11.55 -1.02
C ASP A 39 -7.74 11.57 -1.08
N TYR A 40 -7.15 10.37 -1.16
CA TYR A 40 -5.69 10.22 -1.17
C TYR A 40 -5.05 11.06 -2.29
N THR A 41 -5.72 11.21 -3.44
CA THR A 41 -5.24 12.06 -4.53
C THR A 41 -5.17 13.53 -4.12
N LYS A 42 -6.19 14.05 -3.42
CA LYS A 42 -6.17 15.42 -2.87
C LYS A 42 -5.18 15.57 -1.73
N ASP A 43 -5.15 14.63 -0.79
CA ASP A 43 -4.30 14.73 0.38
C ASP A 43 -2.82 14.61 0.00
N ARG A 44 -2.48 13.74 -0.96
CA ARG A 44 -1.14 13.64 -1.53
C ARG A 44 -0.65 14.97 -2.11
N LYS A 45 -1.52 15.76 -2.73
CA LYS A 45 -1.15 17.07 -3.29
C LYS A 45 -0.81 18.10 -2.21
N LYS A 46 -1.28 17.95 -0.97
CA LYS A 46 -1.04 18.91 0.12
C LYS A 46 0.39 18.88 0.66
N TRP A 47 1.00 17.69 0.74
CA TRP A 47 2.31 17.50 1.37
C TRP A 47 3.40 17.02 0.41
N LEU A 48 3.05 16.62 -0.83
CA LEU A 48 4.05 16.31 -1.84
C LEU A 48 4.67 17.61 -2.37
N GLU A 49 5.75 18.05 -1.72
CA GLU A 49 6.46 19.29 -2.05
C GLU A 49 7.15 19.26 -3.42
N LYS A 50 7.56 18.08 -3.88
CA LYS A 50 8.30 17.92 -5.14
C LYS A 50 7.39 17.41 -6.24
N ASP A 51 7.29 18.23 -7.28
CA ASP A 51 6.75 17.81 -8.55
C ASP A 51 7.57 16.64 -9.14
N PHE A 52 6.87 15.73 -9.82
CA PHE A 52 7.46 14.51 -10.39
C PHE A 52 8.60 14.84 -11.36
N ASP A 53 8.43 15.85 -12.21
CA ASP A 53 9.43 16.21 -13.22
C ASP A 53 10.70 16.75 -12.56
N THR A 54 10.56 17.42 -11.42
CA THR A 54 11.70 17.91 -10.62
C THR A 54 12.54 16.75 -10.07
N VAL A 55 11.88 15.69 -9.57
CA VAL A 55 12.57 14.48 -9.08
C VAL A 55 13.28 13.78 -10.23
N VAL A 56 12.61 13.62 -11.37
CA VAL A 56 13.18 12.98 -12.56
C VAL A 56 14.38 13.76 -13.08
N ALA A 57 14.28 15.09 -13.20
CA ALA A 57 15.39 15.95 -13.61
C ALA A 57 16.60 15.82 -12.66
N GLY A 58 16.36 15.77 -11.34
CA GLY A 58 17.40 15.54 -10.35
C GLY A 58 18.15 14.20 -10.56
N ILE A 59 17.40 13.12 -10.78
CA ILE A 59 17.98 11.79 -11.07
C ILE A 59 18.82 11.83 -12.35
N MET A 60 18.31 12.45 -13.42
CA MET A 60 19.03 12.56 -14.70
C MET A 60 20.32 13.38 -14.56
N ASN A 61 20.28 14.48 -13.80
CA ASN A 61 21.46 15.30 -13.55
C ASN A 61 22.52 14.56 -12.72
N LEU A 62 22.11 13.78 -11.71
CA LEU A 62 23.03 12.92 -10.94
C LEU A 62 23.67 11.84 -11.82
N ARG A 63 22.91 11.27 -12.76
CA ARG A 63 23.45 10.30 -13.74
C ARG A 63 24.46 10.95 -14.68
N LYS A 64 24.15 12.12 -15.24
CA LYS A 64 25.06 12.88 -16.12
C LYS A 64 26.39 13.25 -15.43
N LYS A 65 26.33 13.66 -14.15
CA LYS A 65 27.53 13.95 -13.35
C LYS A 65 28.39 12.72 -13.09
N LYS A 66 27.79 11.53 -12.96
CA LYS A 66 28.54 10.27 -12.81
C LYS A 66 29.16 9.75 -14.11
N THR A 67 28.62 10.15 -15.26
CA THR A 67 29.09 9.71 -16.59
C THR A 67 30.10 10.65 -17.24
N CYS A 68 30.38 11.80 -16.63
CA CYS A 68 31.48 12.67 -17.06
C CYS A 68 32.75 12.23 -16.30
N PRO A 69 33.89 11.96 -16.98
CA PRO A 69 35.15 11.57 -16.34
C PRO A 69 35.69 12.67 -15.41
#